data_AF-A0A382IC14-F1
#
_entry.id   AF-A0A382IC14-F1
#
_cell.length_a   1.000
_cell.length_b   1.000
_cell.length_c   1.000
_cell.angle_alpha   90.00
_cell.angle_beta   90.00
_cell.angle_gamma   90.00
#
_symmetry.space_group_name_H-M   'P 1'
#
loop_
_entity.id
_entity.type
_entity.pdbx_description
1 polymer ?
#
loop_
_entity_poly.entity_id
_entity_poly.type
_entity_poly.pdbx_seq_one_letter_code
_entity_poly.pdbx_strand_id
1 'polypeptide(L)'
;MKFASIFLLIVLTLQVHPQEKKETTQSIEKLIANAKSSVVTVVHAGRGDAREGTGTGFVVDKNLIATCLHVVGEARPVHIRLGKGKKLEVEAVHAWDRKLDLAILRVK
;
A
#
# COMPACT_ATOMS: atom_id res chain seq x y z
N MET A 1 -1.31 -5.33 -63.20
CA MET A 1 -0.52 -5.54 -61.95
C MET A 1 -0.30 -4.24 -61.13
N LYS A 2 -1.21 -3.25 -61.15
CA LYS A 2 -1.09 -2.02 -60.33
C LYS A 2 -2.09 -1.92 -59.16
N PHE A 3 -3.10 -2.80 -59.12
CA PHE A 3 -4.14 -2.78 -58.08
C PHE A 3 -3.73 -3.47 -56.77
N ALA A 4 -2.79 -4.42 -56.81
CA ALA A 4 -2.30 -5.10 -55.60
C ALA A 4 -1.47 -4.17 -54.68
N SER A 5 -0.81 -3.16 -55.25
CA SER A 5 0.07 -2.26 -54.48
C SER A 5 -0.68 -1.17 -53.73
N ILE A 6 -1.87 -0.77 -54.20
CA ILE A 6 -2.72 0.22 -53.52
C ILE A 6 -3.48 -0.44 -52.37
N PHE A 7 -3.88 -1.70 -52.53
CA PHE A 7 -4.56 -2.45 -51.47
C PHE A 7 -3.64 -2.73 -50.28
N LEU A 8 -2.34 -2.91 -50.51
CA LEU A 8 -1.35 -3.17 -49.45
C LEU A 8 -1.06 -1.92 -48.59
N LEU A 9 -1.23 -0.71 -49.12
CA LEU A 9 -1.03 0.53 -48.37
C LEU A 9 -2.20 0.87 -47.44
N ILE A 10 -3.43 0.50 -47.81
CA ILE A 10 -4.63 0.76 -47.00
C ILE A 10 -4.69 -0.18 -45.78
N VAL A 11 -4.22 -1.41 -45.91
CA VAL A 11 -4.20 -2.39 -44.80
C VAL A 11 -3.15 -2.02 -43.74
N LEU A 12 -2.05 -1.37 -44.12
CA LEU A 12 -0.99 -0.98 -43.18
C LEU A 12 -1.36 0.22 -42.30
N THR A 13 -2.30 1.07 -42.74
CA THR A 13 -2.75 2.25 -41.95
C THR A 13 -3.88 1.93 -40.96
N LEU A 14 -4.53 0.77 -41.07
CA LEU A 14 -5.72 0.45 -40.26
C LEU A 14 -5.42 -0.18 -38.88
N GLN A 15 -4.19 -0.59 -38.61
CA GLN A 15 -3.82 -1.24 -37.34
C GLN A 15 -3.24 -0.32 -36.26
N VAL A 16 -3.00 0.96 -36.54
CA VAL A 16 -2.57 1.90 -35.50
C VAL A 16 -3.80 2.60 -34.93
N HIS A 17 -4.65 1.83 -34.23
CA HIS A 17 -5.56 2.42 -33.26
C HIS A 17 -4.73 2.70 -31.99
N PRO A 18 -4.40 3.96 -31.64
CA PRO A 18 -3.94 4.25 -30.31
C PRO A 18 -5.04 3.77 -29.35
N GLN A 19 -4.76 2.70 -28.62
CA GLN A 19 -5.57 2.32 -27.47
C GLN A 19 -5.39 3.45 -26.46
N GLU A 20 -6.26 4.45 -26.50
CA GLU A 20 -6.43 5.37 -25.39
C GLU A 20 -6.75 4.51 -24.17
N LYS A 21 -5.74 4.29 -23.34
CA LYS A 21 -5.91 3.76 -22.00
C LYS A 21 -6.74 4.82 -21.27
N LYS A 22 -8.05 4.64 -21.30
CA LYS A 22 -9.03 5.49 -20.63
C LYS A 22 -8.64 5.54 -19.15
N GLU A 23 -7.95 6.59 -18.75
CA GLU A 23 -7.63 6.85 -17.35
C GLU A 23 -8.96 7.09 -16.65
N THR A 24 -9.51 6.03 -16.07
CA THR A 24 -10.62 6.16 -15.14
C THR A 24 -10.03 6.78 -13.88
N THR A 25 -9.97 8.11 -13.83
CA THR A 25 -9.73 8.86 -12.60
C THR A 25 -10.82 8.42 -11.62
N GLN A 26 -10.49 7.50 -10.71
CA GLN A 26 -11.38 7.18 -9.61
C GLN A 26 -11.58 8.46 -8.80
N SER A 27 -12.82 8.74 -8.41
CA SER A 27 -13.07 9.81 -7.46
C SER A 27 -12.31 9.52 -6.16
N ILE A 28 -11.94 10.58 -5.44
CA ILE A 28 -11.19 10.47 -4.17
C ILE A 28 -11.97 9.59 -3.18
N GLU A 29 -13.29 9.71 -3.14
CA GLU A 29 -14.16 8.91 -2.29
C GLU A 29 -14.05 7.42 -2.59
N LYS A 30 -14.01 7.07 -3.89
CA LYS A 30 -13.87 5.67 -4.33
C LYS A 30 -12.49 5.11 -3.98
N LEU A 31 -11.43 5.90 -4.13
CA LEU A 31 -10.08 5.50 -3.73
C LEU A 31 -10.01 5.24 -2.21
N ILE A 32 -10.55 6.15 -1.39
CA ILE A 32 -10.60 6.01 0.06
C ILE A 32 -11.40 4.76 0.45
N ALA A 33 -12.59 4.56 -0.16
CA ALA A 33 -13.42 3.40 0.13
C ALA A 33 -12.69 2.07 -0.14
N ASN A 34 -11.87 2.03 -1.20
CA ASN A 34 -11.10 0.84 -1.56
C ASN A 34 -9.88 0.60 -0.66
N ALA A 35 -9.17 1.66 -0.25
CA ALA A 35 -7.90 1.54 0.47
C ALA A 35 -8.05 1.50 2.00
N LYS A 36 -9.12 2.09 2.56
CA LYS A 36 -9.27 2.32 4.01
C LYS A 36 -9.25 1.03 4.84
N SER A 37 -9.71 -0.09 4.30
CA SER A 37 -9.69 -1.39 4.98
C SER A 37 -8.27 -1.94 5.19
N SER A 38 -7.30 -1.51 4.37
CA SER A 38 -5.90 -1.93 4.46
C SER A 38 -5.06 -1.04 5.37
N VAL A 39 -5.60 0.10 5.82
CA VAL A 39 -4.89 1.05 6.70
C VAL A 39 -5.15 0.69 8.17
N VAL A 40 -4.10 0.71 8.98
CA VAL A 40 -4.14 0.35 10.39
C VAL A 40 -3.49 1.42 11.26
N THR A 41 -3.87 1.47 12.53
CA THR A 41 -3.17 2.27 13.54
C THR A 41 -2.12 1.40 14.21
N VAL A 42 -0.89 1.89 14.26
CA VAL A 42 0.22 1.26 15.01
C VAL A 42 0.36 2.01 16.34
N VAL A 43 0.40 1.28 17.44
CA VAL A 43 0.48 1.87 18.78
C VAL A 43 1.72 1.34 19.47
N HIS A 44 2.60 2.24 19.90
CA HIS A 44 3.80 1.89 20.67
C HIS A 44 3.67 2.34 22.13
N ALA A 45 4.23 1.55 23.04
CA ALA A 45 4.18 1.86 24.46
C ALA A 45 4.94 3.16 24.81
N GLY A 46 4.39 3.97 25.69
CA GLY A 46 5.08 5.15 26.25
C GLY A 46 6.29 4.78 27.11
N ARG A 47 7.06 5.77 27.58
CA ARG A 47 8.16 5.58 28.55
C ARG A 47 7.61 5.77 29.98
N GLY A 48 7.70 4.74 30.82
CA GLY A 48 7.17 4.81 32.20
C GLY A 48 5.67 5.11 32.19
N ASP A 49 5.25 6.14 32.91
CA ASP A 49 3.85 6.60 32.95
C ASP A 49 3.44 7.46 31.73
N ALA A 50 4.33 7.64 30.75
CA ALA A 50 4.02 8.42 29.56
C ALA A 50 2.95 7.74 28.72
N ARG A 51 2.10 8.56 28.09
CA ARG A 51 1.04 8.10 27.19
C ARG A 51 1.61 7.27 26.03
N GLU A 52 0.83 6.29 25.58
CA GLU A 52 1.08 5.59 24.32
C GLU A 52 1.19 6.60 23.17
N GLY A 53 2.13 6.36 22.26
CA GLY A 53 2.16 7.07 20.98
C GLY A 53 1.48 6.26 19.88
N THR A 54 1.09 6.94 18.82
CA THR A 54 0.33 6.36 17.71
C THR A 54 0.93 6.77 16.38
N GLY A 55 0.97 5.83 15.44
CA GLY A 55 1.26 6.06 14.03
C GLY A 55 0.34 5.23 13.14
N THR A 56 0.71 5.14 11.87
CA THR A 56 -0.08 4.47 10.83
C THR A 56 0.75 3.40 10.14
N GLY A 57 0.09 2.36 9.67
CA GLY A 57 0.67 1.37 8.77
C GLY A 57 -0.37 0.90 7.76
N PHE A 58 0.04 0.02 6.86
CA PHE A 58 -0.86 -0.62 5.92
C PHE A 58 -0.47 -2.08 5.65
N VAL A 59 -1.47 -2.90 5.37
CA VAL A 59 -1.30 -4.33 5.07
C VAL A 59 -0.61 -4.47 3.71
N VAL A 60 0.46 -5.26 3.66
CA VAL A 60 1.22 -5.58 2.44
C VAL A 60 1.19 -7.06 2.08
N ASP A 61 0.82 -7.92 3.03
CA ASP A 61 0.56 -9.35 2.83
C ASP A 61 -0.40 -9.86 3.93
N LYS A 62 -0.85 -11.11 3.84
CA LYS A 62 -1.79 -11.77 4.77
C LYS A 62 -1.51 -11.51 6.25
N ASN A 63 -0.23 -11.44 6.63
CA ASN A 63 0.21 -11.20 8.00
C ASN A 63 1.34 -10.17 8.11
N LEU A 64 1.52 -9.33 7.09
CA LEU A 64 2.58 -8.32 7.05
C LEU A 64 2.00 -6.91 6.95
N ILE A 65 2.51 -6.01 7.78
CA ILE A 65 2.13 -4.59 7.81
C ILE A 65 3.39 -3.74 7.63
N ALA A 66 3.35 -2.82 6.67
CA ALA A 66 4.39 -1.81 6.51
C ALA A 66 4.07 -0.57 7.35
N THR A 67 5.10 0.01 7.96
CA THR A 67 5.03 1.27 8.71
C THR A 67 6.40 1.95 8.71
N CYS A 68 6.50 3.13 9.31
CA CYS A 68 7.77 3.80 9.50
C CYS A 68 8.53 3.19 10.69
N LEU A 69 9.86 3.10 10.58
CA LEU A 69 10.70 2.59 11.68
C LEU A 69 10.58 3.46 12.93
N HIS A 70 10.50 4.78 12.78
CA HIS A 70 10.30 5.70 13.89
C HIS A 70 8.99 5.45 14.66
N VAL A 71 7.96 4.89 14.00
CA VAL A 71 6.67 4.56 14.63
C VAL A 71 6.81 3.35 15.54
N VAL A 72 7.56 2.33 15.12
CA VAL A 72 7.79 1.13 15.95
C VAL A 72 8.55 1.49 17.23
N GLY A 73 9.41 2.51 17.16
CA GLY A 73 10.27 2.92 18.27
C GLY A 73 11.39 1.90 18.52
N GLU A 74 12.46 2.35 19.17
CA GLU A 74 13.65 1.52 19.40
C GLU A 74 13.37 0.40 20.45
N ALA A 75 12.76 -0.71 20.01
CA ALA A 75 12.49 -1.94 20.78
C ALA A 75 11.35 -1.87 21.82
N ARG A 76 10.27 -1.13 21.53
CA ARG A 76 9.09 -1.07 22.42
C ARG A 76 8.02 -2.08 22.00
N PRO A 77 7.22 -2.62 22.95
CA PRO A 77 6.03 -3.36 22.61
C PRO A 77 5.12 -2.51 21.71
N VAL A 78 4.72 -3.09 20.58
CA VAL A 78 3.81 -2.50 19.61
C VAL A 78 2.59 -3.38 19.43
N HIS A 79 1.42 -2.76 19.29
CA HIS A 79 0.19 -3.44 18.92
C HIS A 79 -0.51 -2.70 17.79
N ILE A 80 -1.31 -3.44 17.01
CA ILE A 80 -2.06 -2.89 15.88
C ILE A 80 -3.51 -2.70 16.29
N ARG A 81 -4.11 -1.57 15.95
CA ARG A 81 -5.57 -1.35 15.99
C ARG A 81 -6.12 -1.26 14.58
N LEU A 82 -7.06 -2.13 14.26
CA LEU A 82 -7.80 -2.09 13.00
C LEU A 82 -8.92 -1.03 13.08
N GLY A 83 -9.45 -0.61 11.93
CA GLY A 83 -10.47 0.45 11.82
C GLY A 83 -11.81 0.22 12.55
N LYS A 84 -11.99 -0.92 13.23
CA LYS A 84 -13.13 -1.23 14.12
C LYS A 84 -12.73 -1.42 15.59
N GLY A 85 -11.52 -1.00 15.98
CA GLY A 85 -11.00 -1.11 17.35
C GLY A 85 -10.44 -2.48 17.73
N LYS A 86 -10.51 -3.49 16.84
CA LYS A 86 -9.89 -4.80 17.06
C LYS A 86 -8.37 -4.64 17.19
N LYS A 87 -7.81 -5.19 18.27
CA LYS A 87 -6.36 -5.27 18.48
C LYS A 87 -5.80 -6.53 17.82
N LEU A 88 -4.64 -6.40 17.17
CA LEU A 88 -3.82 -7.52 16.74
C LEU A 88 -2.46 -7.42 17.42
N GLU A 89 -1.99 -8.57 17.89
CA GLU A 89 -0.66 -8.72 18.47
C GLU A 89 0.39 -8.76 17.36
N VAL A 90 1.47 -8.00 17.56
CA VAL A 90 2.65 -8.04 16.71
C VAL A 90 3.54 -9.18 17.19
N GLU A 91 3.86 -10.11 16.30
CA GLU A 91 4.73 -11.25 16.60
C GLU A 91 6.20 -10.85 16.58
N ALA A 92 6.60 -10.09 15.56
CA ALA A 92 7.98 -9.68 15.34
C ALA A 92 8.07 -8.51 14.37
N VAL A 93 9.20 -7.81 14.41
CA VAL A 93 9.65 -7.00 13.27
C VAL A 93 10.25 -7.97 12.24
N HIS A 94 9.57 -8.14 11.11
CA HIS A 94 9.97 -9.04 10.04
C HIS A 94 11.18 -8.53 9.24
N ALA A 95 11.22 -7.22 8.97
CA ALA A 95 12.31 -6.54 8.27
C ALA A 95 12.32 -5.05 8.65
N TRP A 96 13.47 -4.39 8.55
CA TRP A 96 13.58 -2.94 8.74
C TRP A 96 14.75 -2.34 7.96
N ASP A 97 14.65 -1.05 7.67
CA ASP A 97 15.72 -0.24 7.09
C ASP A 97 15.72 1.14 7.77
N ARG A 98 16.82 1.48 8.45
CA ARG A 98 16.95 2.77 9.16
C ARG A 98 17.20 3.94 8.22
N LYS A 99 17.85 3.73 7.08
CA LYS A 99 18.10 4.79 6.10
C LYS A 99 16.81 5.19 5.39
N LEU A 100 15.93 4.22 5.13
CA LEU A 100 14.62 4.43 4.51
C LEU A 100 13.49 4.69 5.52
N ASP A 101 13.77 4.61 6.82
CA ASP A 101 12.78 4.72 7.90
C ASP A 101 11.60 3.76 7.69
N LEU A 102 11.89 2.50 7.38
CA LEU A 102 10.90 1.48 7.05
C LEU A 102 10.95 0.32 8.04
N ALA A 103 9.78 -0.20 8.41
CA ALA A 103 9.64 -1.45 9.14
C ALA A 103 8.48 -2.28 8.59
N ILE A 104 8.69 -3.59 8.49
CA ILE A 104 7.66 -4.58 8.21
C ILE A 104 7.38 -5.35 9.50
N LEU A 105 6.14 -5.30 9.98
CA LEU A 105 5.67 -6.00 11.16
C LEU A 105 4.95 -7.29 10.74
N ARG A 106 5.20 -8.39 11.46
CA ARG A 106 4.43 -9.63 11.36
C ARG A 106 3.37 -9.67 12.45
N VAL A 107 2.13 -10.02 12.10
CA VAL A 107 1.00 -10.08 13.03
C VAL A 107 0.32 -11.44 13.03
N LYS A 108 -0.43 -11.74 14.12
CA LYS A 108 -1.31 -12.91 14.25
C LYS A 108 -2.63 -12.75 13.53
#